data_AF-A0A6L7V147-F1
#
_entry.id   AF-A0A6L7V147-F1
#
_cell.length_a   1.000
_cell.length_b   1.000
_cell.length_c   1.000
_cell.angle_alpha   90.00
_cell.angle_beta   90.00
_cell.angle_gamma   90.00
#
_symmetry.space_group_name_H-M   'P 1'
#
loop_
_entity.id
_entity.type
_entity.pdbx_description
1 polymer ?
#
loop_
_entity_poly.entity_id
_entity_poly.type
_entity_poly.pdbx_seq_one_letter_code
_entity_poly.pdbx_strand_id
1 'polypeptide(L)'
;MPRPSEALMNEAGEWIAEQLSEEGLMVTSGFVDLVLDMEWTVIEEGVDPDARSIVVDAVMAKMIEENVQVGPPLDTLSTDGIDTSQIRPVPRGFVEQVLSWEDDFLGFAGVKRADVAG
;
A
#
# COMPACT_ATOMS: atom_id res chain seq x y z
N MET A 1 -6.18 -16.21 -10.41
CA MET A 1 -4.79 -15.89 -10.75
C MET A 1 -4.01 -15.88 -9.45
N PRO A 2 -2.82 -16.48 -9.37
CA PRO A 2 -2.11 -16.56 -8.09
C PRO A 2 -1.36 -15.26 -7.80
N ARG A 3 -1.73 -14.59 -6.71
CA ARG A 3 -0.92 -13.54 -6.06
C ARG A 3 0.55 -14.00 -5.91
N PRO A 4 1.55 -13.08 -5.94
CA PRO A 4 2.92 -13.41 -5.57
C PRO A 4 3.00 -14.12 -4.22
N SER A 5 4.11 -14.84 -3.98
CA SER A 5 4.27 -15.58 -2.74
C SER A 5 4.25 -14.64 -1.54
N GLU A 6 3.72 -15.12 -0.41
CA GLU A 6 3.69 -14.36 0.85
C GLU A 6 5.09 -13.87 1.26
N ALA A 7 6.12 -14.70 1.06
CA ALA A 7 7.50 -14.31 1.34
C ALA A 7 7.97 -13.12 0.48
N LEU A 8 7.62 -13.10 -0.81
CA LEU A 8 7.99 -12.01 -1.71
C LEU A 8 7.20 -10.73 -1.38
N MET A 9 5.92 -10.87 -1.03
CA MET A 9 5.08 -9.74 -0.63
C MET A 9 5.56 -9.10 0.67
N ASN A 10 5.96 -9.91 1.65
CA ASN A 10 6.51 -9.40 2.92
C ASN A 10 7.84 -8.67 2.68
N GLU A 11 8.72 -9.22 1.83
CA GLU A 11 9.98 -8.55 1.47
C GLU A 11 9.73 -7.23 0.72
N ALA A 12 8.74 -7.20 -0.17
CA ALA A 12 8.32 -5.98 -0.84
C ALA A 12 7.82 -4.93 0.16
N GLY A 13 6.96 -5.30 1.10
CA GLY A 13 6.42 -4.40 2.12
C GLY A 13 7.49 -3.77 3.01
N GLU A 14 8.46 -4.58 3.46
CA GLU A 14 9.62 -4.10 4.22
C GLU A 14 10.47 -3.13 3.40
N TRP A 15 10.83 -3.52 2.18
CA TRP A 15 11.67 -2.70 1.30
C TRP A 15 11.01 -1.37 0.91
N ILE A 16 9.73 -1.38 0.54
CA ILE A 16 8.98 -0.18 0.19
C ILE A 16 8.87 0.77 1.39
N ALA A 17 8.62 0.25 2.60
CA ALA A 17 8.57 1.08 3.81
C ALA A 17 9.93 1.75 4.08
N GLU A 18 11.04 1.07 3.83
CA GLU A 18 12.38 1.68 3.88
C GLU A 18 12.53 2.81 2.85
N GLN A 19 12.12 2.60 1.58
CA GLN A 19 12.19 3.63 0.55
C GLN A 19 11.35 4.88 0.90
N LEU A 20 10.13 4.67 1.38
CA LEU A 20 9.24 5.77 1.79
C LEU A 20 9.83 6.55 2.97
N SER A 21 10.46 5.86 3.93
CA SER A 21 11.16 6.49 5.06
C SER A 21 12.34 7.36 4.60
N GLU A 22 13.13 6.89 3.62
CA GLU A 22 14.21 7.68 3.00
C GLU A 22 13.70 8.95 2.31
N GLU A 23 12.48 8.90 1.75
CA GLU A 23 11.78 10.05 1.15
C GLU A 23 11.07 10.95 2.19
N GLY A 24 11.18 10.63 3.48
CA GLY A 24 10.61 11.39 4.59
C GLY A 24 9.17 11.04 4.96
N LEU A 25 8.61 9.99 4.37
CA LEU A 25 7.29 9.44 4.70
C LEU A 25 7.43 8.33 5.74
N MET A 26 7.22 8.69 7.00
CA MET A 26 7.28 7.74 8.11
C MET A 26 6.05 6.82 8.10
N VAL A 27 6.23 5.58 7.67
CA VAL A 27 5.18 4.57 7.59
C VAL A 27 5.69 3.21 8.05
N THR A 28 4.80 2.38 8.60
CA THR A 28 5.14 1.01 8.97
C THR A 28 5.03 0.08 7.76
N SER A 29 5.84 -0.99 7.72
CA SER A 29 5.68 -2.06 6.73
C SER A 29 4.26 -2.62 6.74
N GLY A 30 3.66 -2.82 7.92
CA GLY A 30 2.28 -3.31 8.03
C GLY A 30 1.22 -2.42 7.36
N PHE A 31 1.44 -1.11 7.23
CA PHE A 31 0.53 -0.26 6.45
C PHE A 31 0.77 -0.38 4.94
N VAL A 32 2.02 -0.56 4.53
CA VAL A 32 2.36 -0.88 3.14
C VAL A 32 1.75 -2.23 2.75
N ASP A 33 1.90 -3.25 3.60
CA ASP A 33 1.32 -4.59 3.40
C ASP A 33 -0.19 -4.52 3.22
N LEU A 34 -0.89 -3.66 3.97
CA LEU A 34 -2.32 -3.43 3.81
C LEU A 34 -2.66 -2.85 2.43
N VAL A 35 -1.87 -1.89 1.93
CA VAL A 35 -2.08 -1.30 0.59
C VAL A 35 -1.90 -2.37 -0.49
N LEU A 36 -0.82 -3.16 -0.40
CA LEU A 36 -0.54 -4.24 -1.34
C LEU A 36 -1.61 -5.33 -1.29
N ASP A 37 -2.05 -5.73 -0.09
CA ASP A 37 -3.13 -6.70 0.06
C ASP A 37 -4.43 -6.22 -0.60
N MET A 38 -4.78 -4.94 -0.41
CA MET A 38 -5.95 -4.34 -1.06
C MET A 38 -5.80 -4.30 -2.58
N GLU A 39 -4.60 -3.99 -3.10
CA GLU A 39 -4.31 -4.03 -4.55
C GLU A 39 -4.56 -5.43 -5.11
N TRP A 40 -3.94 -6.45 -4.54
CA TRP A 40 -4.08 -7.79 -5.05
C TRP A 40 -5.50 -8.31 -4.91
N THR A 41 -6.22 -7.90 -3.86
CA THR A 41 -7.65 -8.20 -3.72
C THR A 41 -8.47 -7.60 -4.87
N VAL A 42 -8.26 -6.33 -5.25
CA VAL A 42 -9.03 -5.74 -6.37
C VAL A 42 -8.67 -6.37 -7.72
N ILE A 43 -7.42 -6.79 -7.90
CA ILE A 43 -6.98 -7.52 -9.10
C ILE A 43 -7.69 -8.89 -9.17
N GLU A 44 -7.76 -9.61 -8.06
CA GLU A 44 -8.49 -10.88 -7.96
C GLU A 44 -10.00 -10.72 -8.19
N GLU A 45 -10.56 -9.56 -7.84
CA GLU A 45 -11.95 -9.16 -8.15
C GLU A 45 -12.15 -8.74 -9.62
N GLY A 46 -11.10 -8.68 -10.42
CA GLY A 46 -11.14 -8.49 -11.87
C GLY A 46 -10.73 -7.10 -12.36
N VAL A 47 -10.12 -6.27 -11.50
CA VAL A 47 -9.48 -5.03 -11.97
C VAL A 47 -8.24 -5.38 -12.79
N ASP A 48 -8.11 -4.76 -13.97
CA ASP A 48 -6.97 -4.94 -14.85
C ASP A 48 -5.67 -4.45 -14.15
N PRO A 49 -4.69 -5.33 -13.90
CA PRO A 49 -3.44 -4.99 -13.20
C PRO A 49 -2.59 -3.96 -13.95
N ASP A 50 -2.72 -3.85 -15.27
CA ASP A 50 -1.96 -2.88 -16.08
C ASP A 50 -2.64 -1.50 -16.12
N ALA A 51 -3.90 -1.41 -15.69
CA ALA A 51 -4.66 -0.16 -15.63
C ALA A 51 -4.43 0.57 -14.30
N ARG A 52 -3.20 1.04 -14.05
CA ARG A 52 -2.76 1.67 -12.78
C ARG A 52 -3.76 2.66 -12.18
N SER A 53 -4.32 3.58 -12.98
CA SER A 53 -5.30 4.56 -12.45
C SER A 53 -6.54 3.88 -11.87
N ILE A 54 -7.02 2.80 -12.51
CA ILE A 54 -8.20 2.05 -12.08
C ILE A 54 -7.88 1.23 -10.83
N VAL A 55 -6.69 0.61 -10.78
CA VAL A 55 -6.20 -0.10 -9.58
C VAL A 55 -6.16 0.84 -8.38
N VAL A 56 -5.56 2.02 -8.53
CA VAL A 56 -5.51 3.03 -7.45
C VAL A 56 -6.92 3.48 -7.05
N ASP A 57 -7.82 3.71 -8.00
CA ASP A 57 -9.21 4.07 -7.69
C ASP A 57 -9.92 2.98 -6.87
N ALA A 58 -9.71 1.72 -7.22
CA ALA A 58 -10.30 0.57 -6.54
C ALA A 58 -9.72 0.36 -5.13
N VAL A 59 -8.40 0.48 -4.97
CA VAL A 59 -7.73 0.43 -3.66
C VAL A 59 -8.23 1.55 -2.75
N MET A 60 -8.31 2.78 -3.28
CA MET A 60 -8.84 3.93 -2.54
C MET A 60 -10.31 3.70 -2.11
N ALA A 61 -11.13 3.10 -2.99
CA ALA A 61 -12.51 2.76 -2.65
C ALA A 61 -12.58 1.73 -1.50
N LYS A 62 -11.74 0.69 -1.53
CA LYS A 62 -11.64 -0.29 -0.42
C LYS A 62 -11.15 0.35 0.87
N MET A 63 -10.14 1.23 0.82
CA MET A 63 -9.69 1.97 2.01
C MET A 63 -10.81 2.80 2.64
N ILE A 64 -11.68 3.40 1.83
CA ILE A 64 -12.85 4.15 2.32
C ILE A 64 -13.89 3.19 2.93
N GLU A 65 -14.18 2.08 2.27
CA GLU A 65 -15.13 1.05 2.74
C GLU A 65 -14.70 0.47 4.10
N GLU A 66 -13.42 0.15 4.24
CA GLU A 66 -12.81 -0.40 5.46
C GLU A 66 -12.46 0.69 6.50
N ASN A 67 -12.76 1.96 6.21
CA ASN A 67 -12.43 3.11 7.05
C ASN A 67 -10.95 3.14 7.48
N VAL A 68 -10.05 2.85 6.54
CA VAL A 68 -8.61 2.97 6.72
C VAL A 68 -8.24 4.46 6.78
N GLN A 69 -7.50 4.83 7.81
CA GLN A 69 -7.14 6.21 8.08
C GLN A 69 -5.69 6.31 8.53
N VAL A 70 -5.07 7.47 8.28
CA VAL A 70 -3.72 7.79 8.73
C VAL A 70 -3.76 8.85 9.82
N GLY A 71 -2.83 8.77 10.77
CA GLY A 71 -2.69 9.70 11.88
C GLY A 71 -1.23 9.88 12.28
N PRO A 72 -0.93 10.84 13.16
CA PRO A 72 0.44 11.06 13.61
C PRO A 72 0.98 9.85 14.40
N PRO A 73 2.32 9.69 14.50
CA PRO A 73 2.93 8.64 15.31
C PRO A 73 2.42 8.71 16.76
N LEU A 74 2.17 7.55 17.38
CA LEU A 74 1.67 7.47 18.77
C LEU A 74 2.57 8.24 19.75
N ASP A 75 3.85 8.37 19.44
CA ASP A 75 4.89 9.00 20.25
C ASP A 75 4.76 10.54 20.31
N THR A 76 3.99 11.12 19.39
CA THR A 76 3.67 12.56 19.35
C THR A 76 2.37 12.90 20.08
N LEU A 77 1.69 11.88 20.62
CA LEU A 77 0.48 12.07 21.39
C LEU A 77 0.83 12.71 22.74
N SER A 78 0.26 13.89 22.98
CA SER A 78 0.28 14.49 24.32
C SER A 78 -0.41 13.53 25.31
N THR A 79 0.02 13.53 26.57
CA THR A 79 -0.46 12.64 27.65
C THR A 79 -1.96 12.73 27.95
N ASP A 80 -2.68 13.64 27.28
CA ASP A 80 -4.07 13.99 27.55
C ASP A 80 -5.08 13.32 26.60
N GLY A 81 -4.63 12.45 25.69
CA GLY A 81 -5.49 11.62 24.85
C GLY A 81 -5.19 11.74 23.36
N ILE A 82 -5.59 10.71 22.60
CA ILE A 82 -5.45 10.66 21.14
C ILE A 82 -6.13 11.90 20.54
N ASP A 83 -5.35 12.80 19.95
CA ASP A 83 -5.89 13.91 19.16
C ASP A 83 -6.42 13.36 17.84
N THR A 84 -7.64 12.82 17.88
CA THR A 84 -8.34 12.24 16.74
C THR A 84 -8.69 13.29 15.67
N SER A 85 -8.50 14.59 15.94
CA SER A 85 -8.74 15.67 14.97
C SER A 85 -7.75 15.64 13.79
N GLN A 86 -6.69 14.85 13.88
CA GLN A 86 -5.67 14.71 12.84
C GLN A 86 -5.77 13.41 12.05
N ILE A 87 -6.71 12.54 12.37
CA ILE A 87 -6.99 11.34 11.58
C ILE A 87 -7.57 11.79 10.25
N ARG A 88 -6.90 11.42 9.16
CA ARG A 88 -7.24 11.84 7.80
C ARG A 88 -7.37 10.63 6.88
N PRO A 89 -8.18 10.73 5.81
CA PRO A 89 -8.16 9.75 4.74
C PRO A 89 -6.74 9.58 4.19
N VAL A 90 -6.41 8.37 3.77
CA VAL A 90 -5.15 8.07 3.09
C VAL A 90 -5.06 8.94 1.82
N PRO A 91 -3.98 9.72 1.62
CA PRO A 91 -3.82 10.48 0.39
C PRO A 91 -3.66 9.56 -0.81
N ARG A 92 -4.33 9.87 -1.93
CA ARG A 92 -4.17 9.10 -3.19
C ARG A 92 -2.70 8.95 -3.61
N GLY A 93 -1.95 10.05 -3.55
CA GLY A 93 -0.53 10.06 -3.94
C GLY A 93 0.33 9.10 -3.12
N PHE A 94 -0.06 8.80 -1.87
CA PHE A 94 0.62 7.79 -1.08
C PHE A 94 0.41 6.38 -1.67
N VAL A 95 -0.82 6.03 -2.02
CA VAL A 95 -1.13 4.74 -2.67
C VAL A 95 -0.41 4.63 -4.01
N GLU A 96 -0.42 5.69 -4.82
CA GLU A 96 0.31 5.74 -6.10
C GLU A 96 1.80 5.45 -5.91
N GLN A 97 2.42 6.02 -4.86
CA GLN A 97 3.83 5.86 -4.57
C GLN A 97 4.15 4.44 -4.08
N VAL A 98 3.35 3.86 -3.18
CA VAL A 98 3.49 2.46 -2.76
C VAL A 98 3.45 1.52 -3.96
N LEU A 99 2.45 1.66 -4.83
CA LEU A 99 2.31 0.80 -6.00
C LEU A 99 3.42 1.02 -7.03
N SER A 100 3.97 2.23 -7.12
CA SER A 100 5.14 2.51 -7.97
C SER A 100 6.37 1.78 -7.45
N TRP A 101 6.60 1.79 -6.14
CA TRP A 101 7.72 1.07 -5.55
C TRP A 101 7.54 -0.45 -5.64
N GLU A 102 6.32 -0.95 -5.54
CA GLU A 102 6.02 -2.37 -5.77
C GLU A 102 6.40 -2.81 -7.20
N ASP A 103 6.09 -2.00 -8.23
CA ASP A 103 6.51 -2.28 -9.60
C ASP A 103 8.02 -2.43 -9.72
N ASP A 104 8.76 -1.49 -9.12
CA ASP A 104 10.22 -1.48 -9.16
C ASP A 104 10.78 -2.73 -8.46
N PHE A 105 10.26 -3.06 -7.27
CA PHE A 105 10.66 -4.24 -6.52
C PHE A 105 10.40 -5.54 -7.29
N LEU A 106 9.18 -5.73 -7.80
CA LEU A 106 8.83 -6.91 -8.61
C LEU A 106 9.67 -6.97 -9.88
N GLY A 107 9.94 -5.82 -10.50
CA GLY A 107 10.86 -5.68 -11.62
C GLY A 107 12.27 -6.17 -11.31
N PHE A 108 12.83 -5.83 -10.14
CA PHE A 108 14.13 -6.34 -9.68
C PHE A 108 14.11 -7.85 -9.41
N ALA A 109 12.98 -8.38 -8.92
CA ALA A 109 12.77 -9.81 -8.70
C ALA A 109 12.51 -10.59 -10.01
N GLY A 110 12.40 -9.91 -11.15
CA GLY A 110 12.07 -10.52 -12.45
C GLY A 110 10.61 -11.00 -12.55
N VAL A 111 9.73 -10.47 -11.71
CA VAL A 111 8.30 -10.77 -11.69
C VAL A 111 7.56 -9.65 -12.38
N LYS A 112 6.76 -9.96 -13.41
CA LYS A 112 5.78 -8.99 -13.93
C LYS A 112 4.44 -9.22 -13.29
N ARG A 113 3.72 -8.14 -12.99
CA ARG A 113 2.34 -8.23 -12.49
C ARG A 113 1.44 -9.07 -13.41
N ALA A 114 1.57 -8.88 -14.73
CA ALA A 114 0.87 -9.69 -15.73
C ALA A 114 1.27 -11.18 -15.76
N ASP A 115 2.47 -11.55 -15.30
CA ASP A 115 2.94 -12.95 -15.28
C ASP A 115 2.33 -13.74 -14.11
N VAL A 116 1.84 -13.05 -13.07
CA VAL A 116 1.18 -13.62 -11.89
C VAL A 116 -0.33 -13.31 -11.84
N ALA A 117 -0.77 -12.26 -12.52
CA ALA A 117 -2.18 -11.91 -12.75
C ALA A 117 -2.77 -12.61 -14.00
N GLY A 118 -2.26 -13.79 -14.37
CA GLY A 118 -2.68 -14.63 -15.51
C GLY A 118 -3.30 -15.95 -15.10
#